data_AF-A0A7C8N9V0-F1
#
_entry.id   AF-A0A7C8N9V0-F1
#
_cell.length_a   1.000
_cell.length_b   1.000
_cell.length_c   1.000
_cell.angle_alpha   90.00
_cell.angle_beta   90.00
_cell.angle_gamma   90.00
#
_symmetry.space_group_name_H-M   'P 1'
#
loop_
_entity.id
_entity.type
_entity.pdbx_description
1 polymer ?
#
loop_
_entity_poly.entity_id
_entity_poly.type
_entity_poly.pdbx_seq_one_letter_code
_entity_poly.pdbx_strand_id
1 'polypeptide(L)'
;MASILLRRGAFAAAPAATSVLWRTTASSSIFSFLVPTLAVGLRINIPPIISEIWESILKAVPKKKQSHSRKRMRQLAGKALQDIKALNECPGCGSLKRSHHLCPTCVNEIKQMWKDGMGVGSSGTPTGPSVGDTKSSN
;
A
#
# COMPACT_ATOMS: atom_id res chain seq x y z
N MET A 1 18.95 42.74 13.00
CA MET A 1 18.21 42.32 14.21
C MET A 1 16.70 42.33 13.89
N ALA A 2 16.23 41.35 13.12
CA ALA A 2 14.83 41.27 12.69
C ALA A 2 14.19 40.03 13.32
N SER A 3 13.30 40.26 14.28
CA SER A 3 12.63 39.22 15.06
C SER A 3 11.40 38.71 14.29
N ILE A 4 11.49 37.51 13.75
CA ILE A 4 10.35 36.80 13.14
C ILE A 4 9.62 36.04 14.25
N LEU A 5 8.45 36.54 14.63
CA LEU A 5 7.55 35.89 15.59
C LEU A 5 6.95 34.62 14.94
N LEU A 6 7.37 33.45 15.40
CA LEU A 6 6.72 32.18 15.04
C LEU A 6 5.33 32.10 15.69
N ARG A 7 4.29 32.15 14.85
CA ARG A 7 2.91 31.84 15.18
C ARG A 7 2.79 30.36 15.55
N ARG A 8 2.74 30.05 16.85
CA ARG A 8 2.50 28.70 17.40
C ARG A 8 1.05 28.31 17.12
N GLY A 9 0.84 27.43 16.14
CA GLY A 9 -0.44 26.76 15.92
C GLY A 9 -0.68 25.73 17.01
N ALA A 10 -1.76 25.89 17.77
CA ALA A 10 -2.23 24.93 18.75
C ALA A 10 -2.85 23.72 18.03
N PHE A 11 -2.16 22.59 18.05
CA PHE A 11 -2.75 21.30 17.70
C PHE A 11 -3.67 20.88 18.86
N ALA A 12 -4.98 21.07 18.67
CA ALA A 12 -6.00 20.41 19.48
C ALA A 12 -6.04 18.92 19.09
N ALA A 13 -5.43 18.08 19.91
CA ALA A 13 -5.51 16.63 19.78
C ALA A 13 -6.54 16.12 20.80
N ALA A 14 -7.72 15.74 20.32
CA ALA A 14 -8.68 14.95 21.07
C ALA A 14 -8.47 13.47 20.73
N PRO A 15 -8.07 12.60 21.68
CA PRO A 15 -8.30 11.18 21.55
C PRO A 15 -9.65 10.84 22.18
N ALA A 16 -10.63 10.57 21.30
CA ALA A 16 -11.84 9.86 21.67
C ALA A 16 -11.47 8.46 22.19
N ALA A 17 -12.14 8.09 23.26
CA ALA A 17 -12.00 6.83 23.96
C ALA A 17 -12.15 5.63 23.03
N THR A 18 -11.20 4.69 23.13
CA THR A 18 -11.45 3.28 22.82
C THR A 18 -10.85 2.45 23.95
N SER A 19 -11.62 2.29 25.02
CA SER A 19 -11.38 1.30 26.07
C SER A 19 -11.67 -0.09 25.50
N VAL A 20 -10.71 -0.65 24.77
CA VAL A 20 -10.74 -2.07 24.42
C VAL A 20 -10.30 -2.84 25.66
N LEU A 21 -11.29 -3.13 26.50
CA LEU A 21 -11.16 -4.06 27.62
C LEU A 21 -10.87 -5.45 27.04
N TRP A 22 -9.58 -5.80 26.96
CA TRP A 22 -9.17 -7.19 26.76
C TRP A 22 -9.62 -7.97 27.99
N ARG A 23 -10.79 -8.60 27.85
CA ARG A 23 -11.24 -9.69 28.71
C ARG A 23 -10.23 -10.82 28.55
N THR A 24 -9.25 -10.89 29.45
CA THR A 24 -8.45 -12.09 29.64
C THR A 24 -9.32 -13.08 30.43
N THR A 25 -10.10 -13.88 29.73
CA THR A 25 -10.69 -15.08 30.34
C THR A 25 -9.57 -16.07 30.57
N ALA A 26 -9.26 -16.24 31.84
CA ALA A 26 -8.49 -17.35 32.37
C ALA A 26 -8.97 -18.66 31.75
N SER A 27 -8.04 -19.47 31.29
CA SER A 27 -8.18 -20.91 31.40
C SER A 27 -6.79 -21.49 31.62
N SER A 28 -6.52 -21.66 32.91
CA SER A 28 -5.61 -22.65 33.43
C SER A 28 -5.91 -23.99 32.77
N SER A 29 -5.11 -24.38 31.79
CA SER A 29 -5.05 -25.78 31.36
C SER A 29 -3.62 -26.25 31.51
N ILE A 30 -3.50 -27.15 32.47
CA ILE A 30 -2.31 -27.84 32.93
C ILE A 30 -1.86 -28.74 31.79
N PHE A 31 -1.06 -28.20 30.89
CA PHE A 31 -0.31 -29.01 29.95
C PHE A 31 0.95 -29.52 30.65
N SER A 32 0.72 -30.48 31.55
CA SER A 32 1.74 -31.44 31.99
C SER A 32 2.08 -32.34 30.81
N PHE A 33 2.81 -31.79 29.84
CA PHE A 33 3.49 -32.61 28.85
C PHE A 33 4.68 -33.24 29.55
N LEU A 34 4.46 -34.49 29.97
CA LEU A 34 5.44 -35.53 30.21
C LEU A 34 6.74 -35.23 29.45
N VAL A 35 7.72 -34.63 30.14
CA VAL A 35 9.07 -34.46 29.62
C VAL A 35 9.64 -35.86 29.46
N PRO A 36 9.82 -36.38 28.24
CA PRO A 36 10.58 -37.60 28.07
C PRO A 36 12.00 -37.21 28.51
N THR A 37 12.50 -37.85 29.56
CA THR A 37 13.89 -37.79 29.99
C THR A 37 14.78 -38.46 28.92
N LEU A 38 14.80 -37.88 27.72
CA LEU A 38 15.84 -38.12 26.73
C LEU A 38 16.97 -37.15 27.05
N ALA A 39 17.64 -37.39 28.19
CA ALA A 39 19.03 -36.98 28.37
C ALA A 39 19.93 -37.89 27.51
N VAL A 40 19.61 -37.97 26.22
CA VAL A 40 20.57 -38.42 25.22
C VAL A 40 21.33 -37.17 24.86
N GLY A 41 22.57 -37.10 25.32
CA GLY A 41 23.50 -36.05 24.90
C GLY A 41 23.64 -36.08 23.39
N LEU A 42 22.80 -35.32 22.69
CA LEU A 42 23.11 -34.83 21.36
C LEU A 42 24.32 -33.90 21.56
N ARG A 43 25.52 -34.47 21.47
CA ARG A 43 26.66 -33.73 20.93
C ARG A 43 26.23 -33.38 19.50
N ILE A 44 25.53 -32.27 19.36
CA ILE A 44 25.35 -31.62 18.07
C ILE A 44 26.78 -31.31 17.64
N ASN A 45 27.36 -32.17 16.80
CA ASN A 45 28.53 -31.82 16.04
C ASN A 45 28.03 -30.73 15.09
N ILE A 46 28.05 -29.49 15.57
CA ILE A 46 27.60 -28.32 14.82
C ILE A 46 28.60 -28.20 13.67
N PRO A 47 28.23 -28.53 12.42
CA PRO A 47 29.14 -28.34 11.32
C PRO A 47 29.53 -26.86 11.25
N PRO A 48 30.80 -26.52 10.95
CA PRO A 48 31.31 -25.14 10.93
C PRO A 48 30.57 -24.22 9.94
N ILE A 49 29.75 -24.80 9.06
CA ILE A 49 28.85 -24.11 8.15
C ILE A 49 27.81 -23.26 8.92
N ILE A 50 27.36 -23.71 10.10
CA ILE A 50 26.34 -22.99 10.86
C ILE A 50 26.94 -21.74 11.52
N SER A 51 28.20 -21.78 11.98
CA SER A 51 28.89 -20.58 12.50
C SER A 51 29.02 -19.48 11.44
N GLU A 52 29.29 -19.83 10.17
CA GLU A 52 29.38 -18.87 9.07
C GLU A 52 28.02 -18.20 8.76
N ILE A 53 26.92 -18.96 8.87
CA ILE A 53 25.56 -18.45 8.68
C ILE A 53 25.18 -17.42 9.76
N TRP A 54 25.58 -17.66 11.02
CA TRP A 54 25.29 -16.74 12.12
C TRP A 54 26.05 -15.41 12.00
N GLU A 55 27.32 -15.43 11.57
CA GLU A 55 28.08 -14.20 11.34
C GLU A 55 27.50 -13.34 10.21
N SER A 56 27.05 -13.98 9.12
CA SER A 56 26.38 -13.31 8.01
C SER A 56 25.10 -12.60 8.46
N ILE A 57 24.24 -13.30 9.22
CA ILE A 57 22.97 -12.75 9.73
C ILE A 57 23.24 -11.58 10.68
N LEU A 58 24.16 -11.73 11.63
CA LEU A 58 24.49 -10.67 12.59
C LEU A 58 25.10 -9.43 11.93
N LYS A 59 25.85 -9.61 10.83
CA LYS A 59 26.48 -8.51 10.07
C LYS A 59 25.53 -7.83 9.07
N ALA A 60 24.48 -8.52 8.61
CA ALA A 60 23.48 -8.00 7.68
C ALA A 60 22.45 -7.04 8.32
N VAL A 61 22.36 -6.98 9.66
CA VAL A 61 21.42 -6.09 10.34
C VAL A 61 21.86 -4.63 10.21
N PRO A 62 20.96 -3.71 9.78
CA PRO A 62 21.26 -2.29 9.76
C PRO A 62 21.70 -1.79 11.14
N LYS A 63 22.96 -1.34 11.25
CA LYS A 63 23.54 -0.90 12.52
C LYS A 63 22.78 0.27 13.16
N LYS A 64 22.16 1.14 12.33
CA LYS A 64 21.48 2.38 12.74
C LYS A 64 20.25 2.63 11.86
N LYS A 65 19.24 3.25 12.46
CA LYS A 65 18.06 3.76 11.74
C LYS A 65 18.48 4.83 10.74
N GLN A 66 17.97 4.76 9.52
CA GLN A 66 18.22 5.78 8.49
C GLN A 66 17.58 7.12 8.88
N SER A 67 18.21 8.24 8.52
CA SER A 67 17.65 9.58 8.74
C SER A 67 16.44 9.85 7.84
N HIS A 68 15.57 10.78 8.26
CA HIS A 68 14.39 11.15 7.48
C HIS A 68 14.76 11.64 6.07
N SER A 69 15.82 12.44 5.94
CA SER A 69 16.31 12.93 4.64
C SER A 69 16.77 11.79 3.72
N ARG A 70 17.61 10.87 4.22
CA ARG A 70 18.08 9.72 3.42
C ARG A 70 16.94 8.81 2.98
N LYS A 71 15.92 8.61 3.84
CA LYS A 71 14.71 7.87 3.49
C LYS A 71 13.92 8.58 2.38
N ARG A 72 13.66 9.89 2.54
CA ARG A 72 12.92 10.70 1.56
C ARG A 72 13.62 10.72 0.20
N MET A 73 14.94 10.91 0.15
CA MET A 73 15.69 10.89 -1.11
C MET A 73 15.57 9.53 -1.82
N ARG A 74 15.69 8.41 -1.10
CA ARG A 74 15.48 7.08 -1.69
C ARG A 74 14.04 6.83 -2.15
N GLN A 75 13.05 7.48 -1.55
CA GLN A 75 11.63 7.31 -1.88
C GLN A 75 11.17 8.19 -3.02
N LEU A 76 11.71 9.40 -3.17
CA LEU A 76 11.26 10.38 -4.17
C LEU A 76 12.17 10.46 -5.40
N ALA A 77 13.46 10.13 -5.29
CA ALA A 77 14.38 10.21 -6.43
C ALA A 77 13.95 9.22 -7.52
N GLY A 78 13.58 9.74 -8.69
CA GLY A 78 13.24 8.95 -9.88
C GLY A 78 11.95 8.11 -9.78
N LYS A 79 11.17 8.28 -8.71
CA LYS A 79 9.94 7.51 -8.43
C LYS A 79 8.67 8.35 -8.54
N ALA A 80 8.76 9.52 -9.16
CA ALA A 80 7.60 10.34 -9.42
C ALA A 80 6.68 9.64 -10.43
N LEU A 81 5.37 9.78 -10.22
CA LEU A 81 4.37 9.32 -11.18
C LEU A 81 4.57 10.12 -12.47
N GLN A 82 4.76 9.42 -13.59
CA GLN A 82 4.93 10.05 -14.89
C GLN A 82 3.58 10.43 -15.47
N ASP A 83 3.47 11.66 -15.96
CA ASP A 83 2.26 12.13 -16.63
C ASP A 83 2.05 11.38 -17.94
N ILE A 84 0.83 10.90 -18.15
CA ILE A 84 0.45 10.22 -19.39
C ILE A 84 0.11 11.31 -20.41
N LYS A 85 1.03 11.61 -21.33
CA LYS A 85 0.84 12.60 -22.40
C LYS A 85 0.07 12.08 -23.62
N ALA A 86 -0.13 10.77 -23.69
CA ALA A 86 -0.67 10.09 -24.86
C ALA A 86 -2.20 9.90 -24.78
N LEU A 87 -2.92 11.01 -24.61
CA LEU A 87 -4.39 11.05 -24.57
C LEU A 87 -4.91 11.81 -25.80
N ASN A 88 -5.84 11.18 -26.53
CA ASN A 88 -6.52 11.76 -27.68
C ASN A 88 -8.04 11.69 -27.45
N GLU A 89 -8.81 12.54 -28.13
CA GLU A 89 -10.27 12.47 -28.12
C GLU A 89 -10.79 11.26 -28.93
N CYS A 90 -11.91 10.69 -28.49
CA CYS A 90 -12.58 9.60 -29.19
C CYS A 90 -13.43 10.16 -30.36
N PRO A 91 -13.30 9.63 -31.60
CA PRO A 91 -14.12 10.09 -32.73
C PRO A 91 -15.60 9.69 -32.64
N GLY A 92 -15.97 8.75 -31.76
CA GLY A 92 -17.36 8.32 -31.57
C GLY A 92 -18.10 9.12 -30.49
N CYS A 93 -17.57 9.11 -29.26
CA CYS A 93 -18.24 9.70 -28.09
C CYS A 93 -17.61 11.01 -27.59
N GLY A 94 -16.51 11.48 -28.18
CA GLY A 94 -15.79 12.70 -27.74
C GLY A 94 -15.03 12.58 -26.42
N SER A 95 -15.13 11.46 -25.68
CA SER A 95 -14.39 11.28 -24.42
C SER A 95 -12.88 11.09 -24.65
N LEU A 96 -12.07 11.53 -23.68
CA LEU A 96 -10.62 11.30 -23.69
C LEU A 96 -10.31 9.80 -23.61
N LYS A 97 -9.47 9.33 -24.52
CA LYS A 97 -8.98 7.95 -24.58
C LYS A 97 -7.45 7.91 -24.72
N ARG A 98 -6.84 6.77 -24.44
CA ARG A 98 -5.41 6.56 -24.66
C ARG A 98 -5.12 6.38 -26.16
N SER A 99 -4.01 6.93 -26.64
CA SER A 99 -3.52 6.73 -28.02
C SER A 99 -3.36 5.24 -28.34
N HIS A 100 -3.75 4.80 -29.54
CA HIS A 100 -3.70 3.39 -29.99
C HIS A 100 -4.59 2.39 -29.23
N HIS A 101 -5.45 2.86 -28.32
CA HIS A 101 -6.46 2.03 -27.68
C HIS A 101 -7.87 2.39 -28.16
N LEU A 102 -8.75 1.39 -28.11
CA LEU A 102 -10.19 1.58 -28.27
C LEU A 102 -10.74 2.35 -27.08
N CYS A 103 -11.79 3.14 -27.30
CA CYS A 103 -12.43 3.91 -26.24
C CYS A 103 -13.14 2.95 -25.26
N PRO A 104 -12.90 3.06 -23.95
CA PRO A 104 -13.56 2.19 -22.96
C PRO A 104 -15.08 2.38 -22.96
N THR A 105 -15.55 3.62 -23.13
CA THR A 105 -16.99 3.96 -23.14
C THR A 105 -17.70 3.31 -24.32
N CYS A 106 -17.27 3.60 -25.56
CA CYS A 106 -17.91 3.03 -26.76
C CYS A 106 -17.84 1.50 -26.78
N VAL A 107 -16.72 0.90 -26.35
CA VAL A 107 -16.59 -0.56 -26.31
C VAL A 107 -17.56 -1.16 -25.29
N ASN A 108 -17.75 -0.52 -24.14
CA ASN A 108 -18.70 -0.99 -23.13
C ASN A 108 -20.14 -0.89 -23.62
N GLU A 109 -20.51 0.20 -24.28
CA GLU A 109 -21.84 0.38 -24.88
C GLU A 109 -22.14 -0.70 -25.92
N ILE A 110 -21.22 -0.92 -26.88
CA ILE A 110 -21.39 -1.95 -27.92
C ILE A 110 -21.47 -3.35 -27.28
N LYS A 111 -20.64 -3.63 -26.27
CA LYS A 111 -20.69 -4.89 -25.54
C LYS A 111 -22.02 -5.10 -24.83
N GLN A 112 -22.58 -4.05 -24.21
CA GLN A 112 -23.89 -4.10 -23.57
C GLN A 112 -24.99 -4.36 -24.60
N MET A 113 -24.98 -3.66 -25.74
CA MET A 113 -25.93 -3.90 -26.82
C MET A 113 -25.92 -5.36 -27.31
N TRP A 114 -24.74 -5.96 -27.49
CA TRP A 114 -24.63 -7.36 -27.88
C TRP A 114 -25.10 -8.32 -26.78
N LYS A 115 -24.86 -7.96 -25.51
CA LYS A 115 -25.28 -8.74 -24.34
C LYS A 115 -26.79 -8.70 -24.12
N ASP A 116 -27.43 -7.57 -24.37
CA ASP A 116 -28.87 -7.40 -24.29
C ASP A 116 -29.57 -8.22 -25.39
N GLY A 117 -28.97 -8.32 -26.58
CA GLY A 117 -29.39 -9.27 -27.61
C GLY A 117 -29.25 -10.74 -27.23
N MET A 118 -28.42 -11.05 -26.21
CA MET A 118 -28.25 -12.39 -25.62
C MET A 118 -29.02 -12.57 -24.29
N GLY A 119 -29.85 -11.60 -23.88
CA GLY A 119 -30.76 -11.72 -22.73
C GLY A 119 -30.12 -11.62 -21.34
N VAL A 120 -28.90 -11.08 -21.20
CA VAL A 120 -28.26 -10.91 -19.88
C VAL A 120 -28.19 -9.43 -19.51
N GLY A 121 -29.32 -8.88 -19.03
CA GLY A 121 -29.42 -7.51 -18.56
C GLY A 121 -28.54 -7.25 -17.33
N SER A 122 -27.59 -6.32 -17.44
CA SER A 122 -26.91 -5.73 -16.29
C SER A 122 -26.62 -4.26 -16.56
N SER A 123 -27.56 -3.40 -16.17
CA SER A 123 -27.45 -1.95 -16.20
C SER A 123 -26.45 -1.47 -15.13
N GLY A 124 -25.19 -1.35 -15.52
CA GLY A 124 -24.17 -0.63 -14.75
C GLY A 124 -23.93 0.71 -15.42
N THR A 125 -24.50 1.77 -14.87
CA THR A 125 -24.30 3.16 -15.31
C THR A 125 -22.84 3.55 -15.15
N PRO A 126 -22.10 3.88 -16.23
CA PRO A 126 -20.81 4.53 -16.10
C PRO A 126 -21.05 6.04 -15.98
N THR A 127 -21.25 6.53 -14.75
CA THR A 127 -20.98 7.94 -14.46
C THR A 127 -19.47 8.14 -14.53
N GLY A 128 -18.99 8.55 -15.71
CA GLY A 128 -17.64 9.08 -15.84
C GLY A 128 -17.49 10.35 -15.00
N PRO A 129 -16.28 10.66 -14.48
CA PRO A 129 -16.07 11.89 -13.75
C PRO A 129 -16.28 13.09 -14.70
N SER A 130 -17.23 13.95 -14.37
CA SER A 130 -17.28 15.31 -14.91
C SER A 130 -16.01 16.03 -14.46
N VAL A 131 -15.02 16.10 -15.36
CA VAL A 131 -13.82 16.94 -15.17
C VAL A 131 -14.27 18.39 -15.31
N GLY A 132 -14.71 18.96 -14.19
CA GLY A 132 -14.88 20.39 -14.02
C GLY A 132 -13.53 21.07 -13.84
N ASP A 133 -13.38 22.21 -14.52
CA ASP A 133 -12.59 23.38 -14.15
C ASP A 133 -11.14 23.19 -13.69
N THR A 134 -10.20 23.46 -14.59
CA THR A 134 -9.08 24.35 -14.21
C THR A 134 -8.92 25.43 -15.27
N LYS A 135 -9.52 26.59 -14.97
CA LYS A 135 -9.18 27.87 -15.57
C LYS A 135 -7.66 28.05 -15.48
N SER A 136 -7.00 28.04 -16.63
CA SER A 136 -5.66 28.58 -16.84
C SER A 136 -5.67 30.04 -16.37
N SER A 137 -5.11 30.32 -15.19
CA SER A 137 -4.75 31.66 -14.76
C SER A 137 -3.23 31.74 -14.76
N ASN A 138 -2.71 32.81 -15.37
CA ASN A 138 -1.32 33.27 -15.32
C ASN A 138 -0.65 33.03 -13.96
#